data_AF-A0AAD4MPZ0-F1
#
_entry.id   AF-A0AAD4MPZ0-F1
#
_cell.length_a   1.000
_cell.length_b   1.000
_cell.length_c   1.000
_cell.angle_alpha   90.00
_cell.angle_beta   90.00
_cell.angle_gamma   90.00
#
_symmetry.space_group_name_H-M   'P 1'
#
loop_
_entity.id
_entity.type
_entity.pdbx_description
1 polymer ?
#
loop_
_entity_poly.entity_id
_entity_poly.type
_entity_poly.pdbx_seq_one_letter_code
_entity_poly.pdbx_strand_id
1 'polypeptide(L)'
;MSKFVGRCPENSTDCYRYIAPWEIADVVLTVPFYCFHISVTIFIFRQIYAGAPYFQSAFYRLFAVLSIADILHSTNIQLTVRLFSYGIFLRFWEWSSPFLANPGYLASAYCSYVQFFIHTLMAINRFTAFAYSQQYGKMWHPRRVKWMILVIVILPLFFMSFRFPAEAEFFYVAPNQMGDHYKNQQLYFFAGLTSALLSLFTSLTSFILEIAAIAAFRRHARLYPISNQQNHDLRLLFCSIIMLIGQSLYTAFYCTVIYAAIIKNPSIVGFAQQHVIWILDIFCLSGPVCLMLSSRVIRSLYLDFYRIRKIKSHIIVEMTTSAPNRIHPQ
;
A
#
# COMPACT_ATOMS: atom_id res chain seq x y z
N MET A 1 18.27 -31.71 -1.60
CA MET A 1 17.71 -31.17 -0.33
C MET A 1 16.18 -31.22 -0.41
N SER A 2 15.57 -32.38 -0.15
CA SER A 2 14.11 -32.62 -0.30
C SER A 2 13.46 -33.28 0.92
N LYS A 3 14.00 -33.09 2.13
CA LYS A 3 13.49 -33.68 3.38
C LYS A 3 13.19 -32.65 4.47
N PHE A 4 12.46 -31.59 4.12
CA PHE A 4 11.82 -30.69 5.09
C PHE A 4 10.41 -30.34 4.64
N VAL A 5 9.62 -31.37 4.29
CA VAL A 5 8.17 -31.24 4.11
C VAL A 5 7.53 -32.09 5.20
N GLY A 6 7.33 -31.49 6.37
CA GLY A 6 6.44 -32.06 7.37
C GLY A 6 5.01 -31.86 6.86
N ARG A 7 4.46 -32.82 6.11
CA ARG A 7 3.01 -32.90 5.97
C ARG A 7 2.44 -33.05 7.38
N CYS A 8 1.44 -32.25 7.75
CA CYS A 8 0.64 -32.56 8.92
C CYS A 8 0.12 -34.00 8.74
N PRO A 9 0.24 -34.86 9.76
CA PRO A 9 -0.22 -36.24 9.64
C PRO A 9 -1.69 -36.25 9.25
N GLU A 10 -2.01 -36.91 8.13
CA GLU A 10 -3.34 -36.94 7.48
C GLU A 10 -4.49 -37.42 8.38
N ASN A 11 -4.19 -37.90 9.60
CA ASN A 11 -5.15 -38.46 10.53
C ASN A 11 -5.33 -37.69 11.86
N SER A 12 -4.71 -36.51 12.05
CA SER A 12 -5.00 -35.73 13.27
C SER A 12 -6.18 -34.79 13.05
N THR A 13 -7.39 -35.26 13.40
CA THR A 13 -8.60 -34.42 13.57
C THR A 13 -8.43 -33.31 14.62
N ASP A 14 -7.31 -33.29 15.34
CA ASP A 14 -6.96 -32.32 16.38
C ASP A 14 -6.29 -31.03 15.86
N CYS A 15 -6.22 -30.82 14.54
CA CYS A 15 -5.67 -29.59 13.95
C CYS A 15 -6.59 -28.36 14.05
N TYR A 16 -7.64 -28.38 14.89
CA TYR A 16 -8.33 -27.15 15.29
C TYR A 16 -7.44 -26.40 16.29
N ARG A 17 -6.52 -25.59 15.76
CA ARG A 17 -5.64 -24.77 16.58
C ARG A 17 -6.40 -23.65 17.27
N TYR A 18 -6.00 -23.42 18.52
CA TYR A 18 -6.36 -22.24 19.27
C TYR A 18 -5.73 -21.02 18.58
N ILE A 19 -6.55 -20.10 18.06
CA ILE A 19 -6.10 -18.81 17.54
C ILE A 19 -5.43 -18.09 18.71
N ALA A 20 -4.16 -17.74 18.54
CA ALA A 20 -3.43 -17.12 19.63
C ALA A 20 -3.99 -15.70 19.90
N PRO A 21 -4.02 -15.24 21.16
CA PRO A 21 -4.59 -13.92 21.48
C PRO A 21 -3.94 -12.76 20.70
N TRP A 22 -2.66 -12.86 20.35
CA TRP A 22 -1.96 -11.85 19.54
C TRP A 22 -2.42 -11.83 18.08
N GLU A 23 -2.88 -12.95 17.52
CA GLU A 23 -3.45 -13.03 16.16
C GLU A 23 -4.80 -12.32 16.10
N ILE A 24 -5.63 -12.48 17.15
CA ILE A 24 -6.87 -11.72 17.31
C ILE A 24 -6.59 -10.23 17.44
N ALA A 25 -5.60 -9.86 18.27
CA ALA A 25 -5.19 -8.46 18.42
C ALA A 25 -4.72 -7.85 17.09
N ASP A 26 -3.96 -8.60 16.29
CA ASP A 26 -3.50 -8.15 14.97
C ASP A 26 -4.68 -7.84 14.03
N VAL A 27 -5.67 -8.74 13.93
CA VAL A 27 -6.89 -8.51 13.12
C VAL A 27 -7.68 -7.31 13.64
N VAL A 28 -7.91 -7.24 14.96
CA VAL A 28 -8.68 -6.16 15.59
C VAL A 28 -8.03 -4.80 15.39
N LEU A 29 -6.70 -4.72 15.31
CA LEU A 29 -5.98 -3.49 15.03
C LEU A 29 -5.98 -3.16 13.54
N THR A 30 -5.67 -4.13 12.67
CA THR A 30 -5.42 -3.88 11.25
C THR A 30 -6.69 -3.59 10.46
N VAL A 31 -7.81 -4.25 10.76
CA VAL A 31 -9.07 -4.06 10.04
C VAL A 31 -9.59 -2.61 10.14
N PRO A 32 -9.65 -1.96 11.32
CA PRO A 32 -10.01 -0.54 11.42
C PRO A 32 -9.09 0.38 10.61
N PHE A 33 -7.77 0.17 10.62
CA PHE A 33 -6.83 0.96 9.82
C PHE A 33 -7.07 0.78 8.31
N TYR A 34 -7.38 -0.44 7.89
CA TYR A 34 -7.70 -0.75 6.51
C TYR A 34 -9.02 -0.09 6.05
N CYS A 35 -10.07 -0.18 6.86
CA CYS A 35 -11.34 0.52 6.63
C CYS A 35 -11.12 2.04 6.58
N PHE A 36 -10.28 2.58 7.45
CA PHE A 36 -9.89 3.99 7.45
C PHE A 36 -9.10 4.37 6.19
N HIS A 37 -8.20 3.51 5.70
CA HIS A 37 -7.52 3.74 4.44
C HIS A 37 -8.55 3.87 3.31
N ILE A 38 -9.40 2.86 3.12
CA ILE A 38 -10.43 2.86 2.07
C ILE A 38 -11.30 4.13 2.17
N SER A 39 -11.73 4.51 3.38
CA SER A 39 -12.60 5.67 3.56
C SER A 39 -11.92 6.99 3.19
N VAL A 40 -10.63 7.16 3.50
CA VAL A 40 -9.84 8.33 3.11
C VAL A 40 -9.59 8.33 1.60
N THR A 41 -9.29 7.19 1.00
CA THR A 41 -9.08 7.07 -0.45
C THR A 41 -10.34 7.44 -1.23
N ILE A 42 -11.50 6.91 -0.84
CA ILE A 42 -12.80 7.28 -1.44
C ILE A 42 -13.05 8.78 -1.33
N PHE A 43 -12.78 9.36 -0.16
CA PHE A 43 -12.91 10.80 0.05
C PHE A 43 -12.02 11.59 -0.92
N ILE A 44 -10.72 11.26 -1.02
CA ILE A 44 -9.78 11.96 -1.91
C ILE A 44 -10.20 11.83 -3.37
N PHE A 45 -10.56 10.63 -3.83
CA PHE A 45 -11.03 10.40 -5.19
C PHE A 45 -12.22 11.30 -5.54
N ARG A 46 -13.19 11.36 -4.63
CA ARG A 46 -14.37 12.21 -4.81
C ARG A 46 -14.00 13.68 -4.90
N GLN A 47 -13.09 14.17 -4.05
CA GLN A 47 -12.65 15.57 -4.09
C GLN A 47 -11.91 15.92 -5.38
N ILE A 48 -11.06 15.01 -5.87
CA ILE A 48 -10.38 15.18 -7.16
C ILE A 48 -11.41 15.28 -8.30
N TYR A 49 -12.38 14.35 -8.33
CA TYR A 49 -13.42 14.32 -9.37
C TYR A 49 -14.35 15.52 -9.32
N ALA A 50 -14.70 15.98 -8.11
CA ALA A 50 -15.53 17.17 -7.90
C ALA A 50 -14.83 18.49 -8.29
N GLY A 51 -13.56 18.47 -8.71
CA GLY A 51 -12.85 19.68 -9.10
C GLY A 51 -12.41 20.54 -7.91
N ALA A 52 -12.38 20.01 -6.69
CA ALA A 52 -12.06 20.79 -5.49
C ALA A 52 -10.64 21.39 -5.61
N PRO A 53 -10.46 22.73 -5.56
CA PRO A 53 -9.18 23.38 -5.87
C PRO A 53 -8.00 22.86 -5.05
N TYR A 54 -8.24 22.55 -3.76
CA TYR A 54 -7.23 22.02 -2.84
C TYR A 54 -6.66 20.66 -3.28
N PHE A 55 -7.45 19.84 -3.98
CA PHE A 55 -7.08 18.49 -4.39
C PHE A 55 -6.64 18.39 -5.86
N GLN A 56 -6.54 19.51 -6.59
CA GLN A 56 -6.16 19.49 -8.00
C GLN A 56 -4.66 19.34 -8.25
N SER A 57 -3.83 19.34 -7.20
CA SER A 57 -2.39 19.13 -7.33
C SER A 57 -2.07 17.72 -7.85
N ALA A 58 -0.95 17.59 -8.57
CA ALA A 58 -0.51 16.29 -9.07
C ALA A 58 -0.21 15.31 -7.94
N PHE A 59 0.23 15.79 -6.78
CA PHE A 59 0.47 14.97 -5.60
C PHE A 59 -0.76 14.13 -5.22
N TYR A 60 -1.95 14.73 -5.16
CA TYR A 60 -3.18 14.01 -4.79
C TYR A 60 -3.58 12.96 -5.83
N ARG A 61 -3.29 13.22 -7.11
CA ARG A 61 -3.55 12.25 -8.19
C ARG A 61 -2.62 11.05 -8.10
N LEU A 62 -1.33 11.30 -7.81
CA LEU A 62 -0.35 10.23 -7.54
C LEU A 62 -0.72 9.44 -6.30
N PHE A 63 -1.05 10.14 -5.21
CA PHE A 63 -1.50 9.55 -3.96
C PHE A 63 -2.75 8.68 -4.15
N ALA A 64 -3.71 9.11 -4.97
CA ALA A 64 -4.91 8.33 -5.24
C ALA A 64 -4.59 6.99 -5.95
N VAL A 65 -3.65 6.98 -6.90
CA VAL A 65 -3.20 5.75 -7.56
C VAL A 65 -2.39 4.88 -6.58
N LEU A 66 -1.51 5.49 -5.78
CA LEU A 66 -0.77 4.80 -4.72
C LEU A 66 -1.73 4.10 -3.76
N SER A 67 -2.75 4.80 -3.26
CA SER A 67 -3.74 4.22 -2.37
C SER A 67 -4.50 3.04 -2.99
N ILE A 68 -4.78 3.05 -4.30
CA ILE A 68 -5.37 1.87 -4.95
C ILE A 68 -4.39 0.70 -4.89
N ALA A 69 -3.12 0.93 -5.24
CA ALA A 69 -2.09 -0.11 -5.17
C ALA A 69 -1.92 -0.64 -3.74
N ASP A 70 -1.88 0.25 -2.74
CA ASP A 70 -1.79 -0.11 -1.31
C ASP A 70 -3.00 -0.94 -0.86
N ILE A 71 -4.21 -0.55 -1.24
CA ILE A 71 -5.45 -1.27 -0.90
C ILE A 71 -5.41 -2.65 -1.51
N LEU A 72 -5.09 -2.78 -2.81
CA LEU A 72 -5.00 -4.06 -3.51
C LEU A 72 -3.91 -4.95 -2.92
N HIS A 73 -2.73 -4.38 -2.65
CA HIS A 73 -1.62 -5.11 -2.06
C HIS A 73 -1.98 -5.63 -0.67
N SER A 74 -2.51 -4.75 0.18
CA SER A 74 -2.93 -5.12 1.53
C SER A 74 -4.06 -6.16 1.49
N THR A 75 -5.09 -6.01 0.65
CA THR A 75 -6.14 -7.05 0.47
C THR A 75 -5.53 -8.39 0.11
N ASN A 76 -4.64 -8.40 -0.87
CA ASN A 76 -4.01 -9.62 -1.33
C ASN A 76 -3.26 -10.31 -0.20
N ILE A 77 -2.49 -9.57 0.60
CA ILE A 77 -1.77 -10.10 1.76
C ILE A 77 -2.71 -10.59 2.86
N GLN A 78 -3.79 -9.85 3.16
CA GLN A 78 -4.80 -10.28 4.13
C GLN A 78 -5.38 -11.64 3.71
N LEU A 79 -5.77 -11.76 2.44
CA LEU A 79 -6.42 -12.96 1.93
C LEU A 79 -5.43 -14.13 1.82
N THR A 80 -4.32 -13.95 1.12
CA THR A 80 -3.43 -15.05 0.72
C THR A 80 -2.42 -15.47 1.80
N VAL A 81 -2.00 -14.53 2.67
CA VAL A 81 -0.96 -14.80 3.68
C VAL A 81 -1.57 -14.86 5.07
N ARG A 82 -2.30 -13.81 5.47
CA ARG A 82 -2.68 -13.60 6.87
C ARG A 82 -3.83 -14.52 7.32
N LEU A 83 -4.95 -14.56 6.59
CA LEU A 83 -6.06 -15.47 6.91
C LEU A 83 -5.61 -16.92 6.95
N PHE A 84 -4.78 -17.31 5.97
CA PHE A 84 -4.23 -18.65 5.92
C PHE A 84 -3.31 -18.91 7.13
N SER A 85 -2.44 -17.95 7.52
CA SER A 85 -1.53 -18.10 8.68
C SER A 85 -2.25 -18.34 10.00
N TYR A 86 -3.46 -17.80 10.16
CA TYR A 86 -4.32 -18.00 11.33
C TYR A 86 -5.10 -19.33 11.30
N GLY A 87 -4.92 -20.15 10.26
CA GLY A 87 -5.67 -21.38 10.07
C GLY A 87 -7.12 -21.15 9.66
N ILE A 88 -7.48 -19.95 9.18
CA ILE A 88 -8.84 -19.65 8.74
C ILE A 88 -9.01 -20.17 7.30
N PHE A 89 -10.03 -20.99 7.07
CA PHE A 89 -10.32 -21.64 5.78
C PHE A 89 -9.18 -22.53 5.22
N LEU A 90 -8.42 -23.21 6.08
CA LEU A 90 -7.32 -24.11 5.72
C LEU A 90 -7.57 -24.99 4.49
N ARG A 91 -8.64 -25.80 4.52
CA ARG A 91 -8.97 -26.72 3.42
C ARG A 91 -9.19 -26.01 2.09
N PHE A 92 -9.76 -24.81 2.11
CA PHE A 92 -9.95 -24.01 0.91
C PHE A 92 -8.60 -23.56 0.35
N TRP A 93 -7.69 -23.09 1.20
CA TRP A 93 -6.36 -22.63 0.79
C TRP A 93 -5.47 -23.77 0.28
N GLU A 94 -5.49 -24.94 0.93
CA GLU A 94 -4.79 -26.14 0.46
C GLU A 94 -5.29 -26.58 -0.92
N TRP A 95 -6.61 -26.62 -1.11
CA TRP A 95 -7.22 -26.99 -2.38
C TRP A 95 -6.97 -25.94 -3.48
N SER A 96 -7.00 -24.65 -3.14
CA SER A 96 -6.86 -23.55 -4.10
C SER A 96 -5.41 -23.13 -4.36
N SER A 97 -4.44 -23.61 -3.57
CA SER A 97 -3.02 -23.26 -3.68
C SER A 97 -2.46 -23.32 -5.12
N PRO A 98 -2.70 -24.38 -5.92
CA PRO A 98 -2.21 -24.44 -7.30
C PRO A 98 -2.75 -23.35 -8.22
N PHE A 99 -3.92 -22.80 -7.90
CA PHE A 99 -4.61 -21.81 -8.72
C PHE A 99 -4.42 -20.38 -8.21
N LEU A 100 -4.26 -20.18 -6.90
CA LEU A 100 -4.24 -18.86 -6.27
C LEU A 100 -2.86 -18.39 -5.83
N ALA A 101 -1.91 -19.29 -5.56
CA ALA A 101 -0.57 -18.91 -5.08
C ALA A 101 0.17 -18.04 -6.10
N ASN A 102 0.23 -18.48 -7.36
CA ASN A 102 0.94 -17.73 -8.40
C ASN A 102 0.25 -16.37 -8.72
N PRO A 103 -1.07 -16.30 -8.97
CA PRO A 103 -1.74 -15.01 -9.16
C PRO A 103 -1.63 -14.07 -7.96
N GLY A 104 -1.72 -14.59 -6.74
CA GLY A 104 -1.55 -13.81 -5.52
C GLY A 104 -0.16 -13.19 -5.41
N TYR A 105 0.87 -13.98 -5.71
CA TYR A 105 2.25 -13.47 -5.73
C TYR A 105 2.47 -12.44 -6.83
N LEU A 106 2.01 -12.72 -8.04
CA LEU A 106 2.08 -11.78 -9.17
C LEU A 106 1.36 -10.47 -8.81
N ALA A 107 0.17 -10.54 -8.22
CA ALA A 107 -0.56 -9.35 -7.78
C ALA A 107 0.22 -8.53 -6.74
N SER A 108 0.79 -9.18 -5.72
CA SER A 108 1.63 -8.50 -4.71
C SER A 108 2.84 -7.84 -5.36
N ALA A 109 3.58 -8.56 -6.21
CA ALA A 109 4.75 -8.06 -6.90
C ALA A 109 4.44 -6.87 -7.81
N TYR A 110 3.35 -6.95 -8.56
CA TYR A 110 2.84 -5.86 -9.39
C TYR A 110 2.57 -4.61 -8.54
N CYS A 111 1.82 -4.76 -7.44
CA CYS A 111 1.49 -3.65 -6.57
C CYS A 111 2.75 -3.03 -5.94
N SER A 112 3.71 -3.85 -5.46
CA SER A 112 4.99 -3.38 -4.94
C SER A 112 5.74 -2.51 -5.95
N TYR A 113 5.80 -2.92 -7.21
CA TYR A 113 6.48 -2.16 -8.26
C TYR A 113 5.76 -0.86 -8.59
N VAL A 114 4.42 -0.88 -8.66
CA VAL A 114 3.63 0.36 -8.80
C VAL A 114 3.93 1.31 -7.64
N GLN A 115 3.92 0.82 -6.39
CA GLN A 115 4.22 1.61 -5.19
C GLN A 115 5.62 2.25 -5.29
N PHE A 116 6.65 1.48 -5.62
CA PHE A 116 8.02 1.99 -5.78
C PHE A 116 8.13 3.12 -6.79
N PHE A 117 7.54 2.96 -7.97
CA PHE A 117 7.57 3.99 -9.00
C PHE A 117 6.76 5.22 -8.60
N ILE A 118 5.60 5.06 -7.96
CA ILE A 118 4.80 6.21 -7.51
C ILE A 118 5.52 6.97 -6.40
N HIS A 119 6.14 6.30 -5.42
CA HIS A 119 6.92 6.98 -4.39
C HIS A 119 8.07 7.81 -4.98
N THR A 120 8.80 7.25 -5.95
CA THR A 120 9.83 8.01 -6.67
C THR A 120 9.22 9.21 -7.40
N LEU A 121 8.09 9.05 -8.08
CA LEU A 121 7.43 10.16 -8.76
C LEU A 121 6.90 11.23 -7.79
N MET A 122 6.46 10.83 -6.59
CA MET A 122 6.08 11.75 -5.52
C MET A 122 7.28 12.52 -4.98
N ALA A 123 8.44 11.88 -4.81
CA ALA A 123 9.67 12.56 -4.43
C ALA A 123 10.12 13.57 -5.51
N ILE A 124 10.07 13.20 -6.80
CA ILE A 124 10.31 14.13 -7.92
C ILE A 124 9.31 15.30 -7.86
N ASN A 125 8.04 15.01 -7.57
CA ASN A 125 7.00 16.02 -7.44
C ASN A 125 7.30 17.02 -6.32
N ARG A 126 7.72 16.55 -5.14
CA ARG A 126 8.08 17.43 -4.02
C ARG A 126 9.35 18.22 -4.30
N PHE A 127 10.39 17.58 -4.83
CA PHE A 127 11.62 18.27 -5.24
C PHE A 127 11.35 19.40 -6.23
N THR A 128 10.60 19.11 -7.31
CA THR A 128 10.31 20.10 -8.35
C THR A 128 9.39 21.21 -7.88
N ALA A 129 8.52 20.97 -6.88
CA ALA A 129 7.70 22.03 -6.27
C ALA A 129 8.56 23.12 -5.61
N PHE A 130 9.65 22.73 -4.93
CA PHE A 130 10.55 23.68 -4.27
C PHE A 130 11.66 24.20 -5.17
N ALA A 131 12.29 23.34 -5.97
CA ALA A 131 13.43 23.71 -6.80
C ALA A 131 13.04 24.46 -8.09
N TYR A 132 11.85 24.17 -8.65
CA TYR A 132 11.41 24.68 -9.95
C TYR A 132 9.98 25.24 -9.90
N SER A 133 9.66 26.05 -8.90
CA SER A 133 8.30 26.58 -8.64
C SER A 133 7.65 27.24 -9.86
N GLN A 134 8.41 28.01 -10.66
CA GLN A 134 7.90 28.67 -11.87
C GLN A 134 7.51 27.69 -13.00
N GLN A 135 8.17 26.53 -13.06
CA GLN A 135 7.93 25.50 -14.09
C GLN A 135 7.02 24.38 -13.58
N TYR A 136 6.79 24.30 -12.26
CA TYR A 136 6.04 23.24 -11.61
C TYR A 136 4.67 23.01 -12.25
N GLY A 137 3.88 24.08 -12.48
CA GLY A 137 2.56 23.97 -13.12
C GLY A 137 2.60 23.40 -14.54
N LYS A 138 3.67 23.68 -15.31
CA LYS A 138 3.86 23.14 -16.67
C LYS A 138 4.30 21.68 -16.63
N MET A 139 5.21 21.32 -15.72
CA MET A 139 5.69 19.94 -15.56
C MET A 139 4.56 19.01 -15.10
N TRP A 140 3.78 19.46 -14.12
CA TRP A 140 2.74 18.68 -13.45
C TRP A 140 1.34 18.96 -14.00
N HIS A 141 1.25 19.37 -15.26
CA HIS A 141 -0.01 19.59 -15.94
C HIS A 141 -0.85 18.29 -15.96
N PRO A 142 -2.18 18.35 -15.68
CA PRO A 142 -3.08 17.19 -15.62
C PRO A 142 -2.89 16.13 -16.72
N ARG A 143 -2.74 16.56 -17.98
CA ARG A 143 -2.54 15.66 -19.12
C ARG A 143 -1.22 14.89 -19.05
N ARG A 144 -0.12 15.55 -18.61
CA ARG A 144 1.19 14.91 -18.47
C ARG A 144 1.20 13.92 -17.31
N VAL A 145 0.59 14.29 -16.19
CA VAL A 145 0.43 13.43 -15.01
C VAL A 145 -0.33 12.16 -15.37
N LYS A 146 -1.40 12.25 -16.18
CA LYS A 146 -2.15 11.08 -16.66
C LYS A 146 -1.25 10.11 -17.44
N TRP A 147 -0.42 10.62 -18.35
CA TRP A 147 0.52 9.78 -19.10
C TRP A 147 1.60 9.16 -18.21
N MET A 148 2.15 9.91 -17.26
CA MET A 148 3.11 9.38 -16.28
C MET A 148 2.50 8.24 -15.46
N ILE A 149 1.27 8.41 -14.97
CA ILE A 149 0.52 7.38 -14.26
C ILE A 149 0.33 6.14 -15.15
N LEU A 150 -0.09 6.32 -16.40
CA LEU A 150 -0.29 5.20 -17.33
C LEU A 150 1.01 4.40 -17.53
N VAL A 151 2.14 5.09 -17.73
CA VAL A 151 3.45 4.44 -17.87
C VAL A 151 3.80 3.67 -16.59
N ILE A 152 3.60 4.26 -15.42
CA ILE A 152 3.89 3.62 -14.13
C ILE A 152 3.00 2.40 -13.84
N VAL A 153 1.77 2.38 -14.34
CA VAL A 153 0.85 1.24 -14.19
C VAL A 153 1.22 0.11 -15.16
N ILE A 154 1.74 0.43 -16.35
CA ILE A 154 2.11 -0.57 -17.37
C ILE A 154 3.51 -1.13 -17.14
N LEU A 155 4.48 -0.29 -16.77
CA LEU A 155 5.90 -0.66 -16.65
C LEU A 155 6.16 -1.87 -15.71
N PRO A 156 5.48 -2.03 -14.56
CA PRO A 156 5.58 -3.23 -13.73
C PRO A 156 5.31 -4.54 -14.45
N LEU A 157 4.46 -4.56 -15.48
CA LEU A 157 4.17 -5.78 -16.25
C LEU A 157 5.42 -6.30 -16.96
N PHE A 158 6.33 -5.41 -17.38
CA PHE A 158 7.62 -5.79 -17.95
C PHE A 158 8.53 -6.46 -16.90
N PHE A 159 8.63 -5.90 -15.69
CA PHE A 159 9.42 -6.53 -14.62
C PHE A 159 8.82 -7.84 -14.11
N MET A 160 7.51 -8.00 -14.28
CA MET A 160 6.76 -9.20 -13.94
C MET A 160 6.87 -10.32 -14.98
N SER A 161 7.24 -10.03 -16.23
CA SER A 161 7.28 -11.05 -17.29
C SER A 161 8.19 -12.23 -16.93
N PHE A 162 9.27 -11.97 -16.22
CA PHE A 162 10.23 -12.98 -15.73
C PHE A 162 9.69 -13.88 -14.62
N ARG A 163 8.57 -13.50 -13.98
CA ARG A 163 7.92 -14.24 -12.88
C ARG A 163 6.82 -15.18 -13.35
N PHE A 164 6.26 -14.97 -14.56
CA PHE A 164 5.23 -15.86 -15.10
C PHE A 164 5.61 -17.35 -15.17
N PRO A 165 6.83 -17.76 -15.56
CA PRO A 165 7.20 -19.17 -15.59
C PRO A 165 7.48 -19.77 -14.20
N ALA A 166 7.41 -18.96 -13.14
CA ALA A 166 7.75 -19.40 -11.80
C ALA A 166 6.49 -19.99 -11.13
N GLU A 167 6.46 -21.31 -10.94
CA GLU A 167 5.40 -21.98 -10.18
C GLU A 167 5.59 -21.74 -8.68
N ALA A 168 4.57 -21.17 -8.04
CA ALA A 168 4.50 -20.93 -6.60
C ALA A 168 3.44 -21.83 -5.96
N GLU A 169 3.73 -22.31 -4.76
CA GLU A 169 2.79 -23.05 -3.91
C GLU A 169 2.82 -22.47 -2.49
N PHE A 170 1.66 -22.37 -1.86
CA PHE A 170 1.57 -22.05 -0.44
C PHE A 170 2.08 -23.22 0.39
N PHE A 171 2.97 -22.96 1.36
CA PHE A 171 3.50 -24.00 2.24
C PHE A 171 3.71 -23.52 3.67
N TYR A 172 3.67 -24.45 4.62
CA TYR A 172 4.04 -24.21 6.01
C TYR A 172 5.56 -24.27 6.18
N VAL A 173 6.17 -23.13 6.53
CA VAL A 173 7.58 -23.04 6.95
C VAL A 173 7.73 -23.53 8.39
N ALA A 174 6.75 -23.22 9.24
CA ALA A 174 6.69 -23.63 10.63
C ALA A 174 5.24 -23.65 11.13
N PRO A 175 4.95 -24.17 12.34
CA PRO A 175 3.68 -23.95 13.02
C PRO A 175 3.29 -22.44 12.98
N ASN A 176 2.17 -22.11 12.34
CA ASN A 176 1.66 -20.73 12.18
C ASN A 176 2.56 -19.81 11.32
N GLN A 177 3.50 -20.36 10.55
CA GLN A 177 4.38 -19.57 9.68
C GLN A 177 4.27 -20.08 8.26
N MET A 178 3.67 -19.24 7.42
CA MET A 178 3.56 -19.46 6.00
C MET A 178 4.81 -18.96 5.29
N GLY A 179 5.19 -19.67 4.25
CA GLY A 179 6.02 -19.14 3.20
C GLY A 179 5.40 -19.48 1.85
N ASP A 180 5.91 -18.83 0.81
CA ASP A 180 5.64 -19.21 -0.58
C ASP A 180 6.87 -19.93 -1.13
N HIS A 181 6.70 -21.17 -1.60
CA HIS A 181 7.80 -21.95 -2.13
C HIS A 181 7.71 -21.90 -3.64
N TYR A 182 8.81 -21.52 -4.25
CA TYR A 182 8.97 -21.69 -5.68
C TYR A 182 9.55 -23.05 -5.94
N LYS A 183 8.91 -23.80 -6.83
CA LYS A 183 9.48 -25.08 -7.31
C LYS A 183 10.86 -24.87 -7.93
N ASN A 184 11.04 -23.74 -8.61
CA ASN A 184 12.33 -23.34 -9.17
C ASN A 184 13.02 -22.28 -8.30
N GLN A 185 13.94 -22.73 -7.44
CA GLN A 185 14.68 -21.85 -6.53
C GLN A 185 15.56 -20.83 -7.24
N GLN A 186 16.06 -21.13 -8.45
CA GLN A 186 16.85 -20.17 -9.22
C GLN A 186 15.97 -19.00 -9.67
N LEU A 187 14.79 -19.28 -10.23
CA LEU A 187 13.83 -18.24 -10.62
C LEU A 187 13.40 -17.39 -9.41
N TYR A 188 13.18 -18.01 -8.25
CA TYR A 188 12.88 -17.27 -7.02
C TYR A 188 14.00 -16.32 -6.60
N PHE A 189 15.24 -16.80 -6.62
CA PHE A 189 16.39 -15.97 -6.31
C PHE A 189 16.51 -14.78 -7.27
N PHE A 190 16.39 -15.01 -8.59
CA PHE A 190 16.41 -13.94 -9.59
C PHE A 190 15.24 -12.95 -9.44
N ALA A 191 14.04 -13.46 -9.15
CA ALA A 191 12.86 -12.64 -8.90
C ALA A 191 13.07 -11.75 -7.67
N GLY A 192 13.56 -12.32 -6.56
CA GLY A 192 13.88 -11.58 -5.34
C GLY A 192 14.99 -10.56 -5.57
N LEU A 193 16.03 -10.91 -6.33
CA LEU A 193 17.15 -10.03 -6.64
C LEU A 193 16.68 -8.83 -7.46
N THR A 194 15.82 -9.06 -8.44
CA THR A 194 15.21 -8.00 -9.26
C THR A 194 14.38 -7.05 -8.39
N SER A 195 13.56 -7.57 -7.47
CA SER A 195 12.81 -6.72 -6.53
C SER A 195 13.72 -5.93 -5.60
N ALA A 196 14.78 -6.57 -5.05
CA ALA A 196 15.72 -5.91 -4.17
C ALA A 196 16.45 -4.76 -4.88
N LEU A 197 16.96 -5.00 -6.09
CA LEU A 197 17.64 -3.98 -6.89
C LEU A 197 16.71 -2.83 -7.27
N LEU A 198 15.49 -3.13 -7.71
CA LEU A 198 14.50 -2.10 -8.06
C LEU A 198 14.06 -1.28 -6.83
N SER A 199 13.79 -1.95 -5.71
CA SER A 199 13.42 -1.31 -4.45
C SER A 199 14.55 -0.42 -3.94
N LEU A 200 15.80 -0.90 -3.99
CA LEU A 200 16.97 -0.14 -3.59
C LEU A 200 17.17 1.10 -4.48
N PHE A 201 17.11 0.92 -5.80
CA PHE A 201 17.25 2.04 -6.74
C PHE A 201 16.19 3.11 -6.50
N THR A 202 14.92 2.72 -6.37
CA THR A 202 13.81 3.67 -6.16
C THR A 202 13.87 4.32 -4.78
N SER A 203 14.23 3.59 -3.73
CA SER A 203 14.39 4.14 -2.37
C SER A 203 15.55 5.12 -2.28
N LEU A 204 16.71 4.81 -2.86
CA LEU A 204 17.86 5.72 -2.89
C LEU A 204 17.56 6.97 -3.72
N THR A 205 16.94 6.82 -4.89
CA THR A 205 16.53 7.95 -5.73
C THR A 205 15.58 8.86 -4.96
N SER A 206 14.56 8.29 -4.30
CA SER A 206 13.60 9.04 -3.51
C SER A 206 14.28 9.76 -2.34
N PHE A 207 15.17 9.08 -1.61
CA PHE A 207 15.93 9.68 -0.51
C PHE A 207 16.77 10.88 -0.94
N ILE A 208 17.50 10.76 -2.05
CA ILE A 208 18.30 11.87 -2.61
C ILE A 208 17.40 13.05 -2.98
N LEU A 209 16.26 12.79 -3.63
CA LEU A 209 15.31 13.81 -4.04
C LEU A 209 14.64 14.51 -2.84
N GLU A 210 14.31 13.78 -1.78
CA GLU A 210 13.75 14.34 -0.55
C GLU A 210 14.77 15.23 0.18
N ILE A 211 16.04 14.81 0.27
CA ILE A 211 17.11 15.68 0.80
C ILE A 211 17.25 16.93 -0.05
N ALA A 212 17.27 16.79 -1.37
CA ALA A 212 17.37 17.92 -2.30
C ALA A 212 16.14 18.85 -2.16
N ALA A 213 14.95 18.31 -1.94
CA ALA A 213 13.72 19.08 -1.69
C ALA A 213 13.81 19.88 -0.39
N ILE A 214 14.30 19.26 0.70
CA ILE A 214 14.54 19.94 1.98
C ILE A 214 15.56 21.07 1.81
N ALA A 215 16.66 20.82 1.10
CA ALA A 215 17.69 21.82 0.84
C ALA A 215 17.14 23.00 0.01
N ALA A 216 16.38 22.71 -1.05
CA ALA A 216 15.72 23.71 -1.88
C ALA A 216 14.71 24.55 -1.07
N PHE A 217 13.89 23.90 -0.24
CA PHE A 217 12.95 24.58 0.66
C PHE A 217 13.69 25.52 1.63
N ARG A 218 14.74 25.03 2.31
CA ARG A 218 15.53 25.86 3.24
C ARG A 218 16.16 27.06 2.55
N ARG A 219 16.66 26.90 1.33
CA ARG A 219 17.21 28.02 0.54
C ARG A 219 16.12 29.04 0.21
N HIS A 220 14.94 28.59 -0.20
CA HIS A 220 13.82 29.47 -0.54
C HIS A 220 13.26 30.20 0.68
N ALA A 221 13.13 29.52 1.83
CA ALA A 221 12.60 30.08 3.07
C ALA A 221 13.51 31.17 3.69
N ARG A 222 14.80 31.19 3.34
CA ARG A 222 15.72 32.29 3.73
C ARG A 222 15.48 33.56 2.92
N LEU A 223 15.00 33.44 1.68
CA LEU A 223 14.85 34.56 0.75
C LEU A 223 13.45 35.17 0.78
N TYR A 224 12.44 34.38 1.14
CA TYR A 224 11.04 34.80 1.08
C TYR A 224 10.28 34.34 2.33
N PRO A 225 9.33 35.15 2.84
CA PRO A 225 8.47 34.76 3.95
C PRO A 225 7.62 33.54 3.59
N ILE A 226 7.32 32.71 4.59
CA ILE A 226 6.60 31.46 4.38
C ILE A 226 5.13 31.75 4.03
N SER A 227 4.72 31.38 2.82
CA SER A 227 3.33 31.51 2.38
C SER A 227 2.46 30.33 2.79
N ASN A 228 1.13 30.49 2.77
CA ASN A 228 0.20 29.39 3.01
C ASN A 228 0.37 28.22 2.03
N GLN A 229 0.72 28.51 0.79
CA GLN A 229 1.01 27.49 -0.23
C GLN A 229 2.27 26.68 0.15
N GLN A 230 3.33 27.34 0.62
CA GLN A 230 4.54 26.65 1.06
C GLN A 230 4.30 25.78 2.31
N ASN A 231 3.47 26.25 3.25
CA ASN A 231 3.05 25.44 4.39
C ASN A 231 2.29 24.18 3.97
N HIS A 232 1.47 24.29 2.93
CA HIS A 232 0.80 23.12 2.34
C HIS A 232 1.81 22.16 1.70
N ASP A 233 2.72 22.67 0.87
CA ASP A 233 3.74 21.84 0.21
C ASP A 233 4.70 21.16 1.21
N LEU A 234 5.00 21.80 2.34
CA LEU A 234 5.79 21.22 3.44
C LEU A 234 5.07 20.05 4.12
N ARG A 235 3.75 20.11 4.28
CA ARG A 235 2.96 18.98 4.83
C ARG A 235 2.96 17.80 3.86
N LEU A 236 2.88 18.06 2.56
CA LEU A 236 2.98 17.03 1.54
C LEU A 236 4.40 16.43 1.49
N LEU A 237 5.43 17.24 1.68
CA LEU A 237 6.82 16.78 1.84
C LEU A 237 6.97 15.86 3.04
N PHE A 238 6.44 16.26 4.20
CA PHE A 238 6.44 15.43 5.40
C PHE A 238 5.74 14.09 5.18
N CYS A 239 4.61 14.09 4.46
CA CYS A 239 3.93 12.86 4.07
C CYS A 239 4.79 11.98 3.17
N SER A 240 5.45 12.56 2.17
CA SER A 240 6.38 11.86 1.28
C SER A 240 7.55 11.21 2.05
N ILE A 241 8.10 11.92 3.04
CA ILE A 241 9.18 11.40 3.90
C ILE A 241 8.71 10.21 4.75
N ILE A 242 7.52 10.27 5.34
CA ILE A 242 6.99 9.13 6.12
C ILE A 242 6.78 7.91 5.21
N MET A 243 6.24 8.12 4.01
CA MET A 243 6.10 7.06 3.02
C MET A 243 7.45 6.46 2.60
N LEU A 244 8.50 7.29 2.47
CA LEU A 244 9.86 6.84 2.20
C LEU A 244 10.41 5.94 3.32
N ILE A 245 10.06 6.19 4.59
CA ILE A 245 10.45 5.30 5.69
C ILE A 245 9.83 3.91 5.49
N GLY A 246 8.54 3.85 5.15
CA GLY A 246 7.87 2.58 4.79
C GLY A 246 8.56 1.87 3.63
N GLN A 247 8.86 2.59 2.55
CA GLN A 247 9.59 2.05 1.39
C GLN A 247 10.99 1.54 1.76
N SER A 248 11.69 2.25 2.64
CA SER A 248 13.04 1.89 3.09
C SER A 248 13.01 0.60 3.93
N LEU A 249 12.02 0.45 4.82
CA LEU A 249 11.81 -0.79 5.59
C LEU A 249 11.50 -1.97 4.66
N TYR A 250 10.66 -1.75 3.64
CA TYR A 250 10.34 -2.79 2.68
C TYR A 250 11.52 -3.15 1.76
N THR A 251 12.36 -2.17 1.42
CA THR A 251 13.65 -2.39 0.74
C THR A 251 14.58 -3.23 1.62
N ALA A 252 14.70 -2.92 2.90
CA ALA A 252 15.50 -3.68 3.85
C ALA A 252 15.04 -5.14 3.91
N PHE A 253 13.73 -5.39 3.94
CA PHE A 253 13.17 -6.74 3.86
C PHE A 253 13.67 -7.50 2.62
N TYR A 254 13.56 -6.93 1.41
CA TYR A 254 14.05 -7.61 0.20
C TYR A 254 15.55 -7.89 0.25
N CYS A 255 16.35 -6.94 0.74
CA CYS A 255 17.78 -7.13 0.94
C CYS A 255 18.07 -8.27 1.93
N THR A 256 17.32 -8.36 3.03
CA THR A 256 17.44 -9.45 4.01
C THR A 256 17.09 -10.81 3.40
N VAL A 257 16.04 -10.90 2.59
CA VAL A 257 15.66 -12.16 1.91
C VAL A 257 16.78 -12.63 0.97
N ILE A 258 17.37 -11.72 0.19
CA ILE A 258 18.48 -12.05 -0.70
C ILE A 258 19.75 -12.42 0.06
N TYR A 259 20.08 -11.67 1.11
CA TYR A 259 21.19 -11.99 1.99
C TYR A 259 21.04 -13.39 2.62
N ALA A 260 19.84 -13.71 3.10
CA ALA A 260 19.52 -15.02 3.65
C ALA A 260 19.66 -16.14 2.62
N ALA A 261 19.25 -15.90 1.36
CA ALA A 261 19.41 -16.85 0.27
C ALA A 261 20.89 -17.10 -0.08
N ILE A 262 21.75 -16.07 -0.01
CA ILE A 262 23.20 -16.18 -0.27
C ILE A 262 23.88 -17.00 0.82
N ILE A 263 23.59 -16.71 2.09
CA ILE A 263 24.22 -17.39 3.24
C ILE A 263 23.59 -18.76 3.50
N LYS A 264 22.42 -19.03 2.92
CA LYS A 264 21.64 -20.26 3.13
C LYS A 264 21.29 -20.47 4.61
N ASN A 265 20.97 -19.38 5.32
CA ASN A 265 20.59 -19.43 6.73
C ASN A 265 19.05 -19.38 6.89
N PRO A 266 18.40 -20.49 7.28
CA PRO A 266 16.95 -20.56 7.39
C PRO A 266 16.37 -19.66 8.50
N SER A 267 17.14 -19.39 9.57
CA SER A 267 16.69 -18.54 10.67
C SER A 267 16.48 -17.10 10.24
N ILE A 268 17.31 -16.59 9.31
CA ILE A 268 17.17 -15.23 8.75
C ILE A 268 15.94 -15.16 7.84
N VAL A 269 15.69 -16.21 7.05
CA VAL A 269 14.47 -16.30 6.21
C VAL A 269 13.22 -16.28 7.09
N GLY A 270 13.18 -17.11 8.13
CA GLY A 270 12.05 -17.15 9.07
C GLY A 270 11.84 -15.80 9.77
N PHE A 271 12.91 -15.15 10.21
CA PHE A 271 12.83 -13.80 10.79
C PHE A 271 12.25 -12.78 9.80
N ALA A 272 12.74 -12.74 8.56
CA ALA A 272 12.24 -11.82 7.55
C ALA A 272 10.77 -12.06 7.21
N GLN A 273 10.36 -13.33 7.07
CA GLN A 273 8.98 -13.73 6.78
C GLN A 273 8.03 -13.38 7.93
N GLN A 274 8.45 -13.51 9.20
CA GLN A 274 7.61 -13.13 10.34
C GLN A 274 7.31 -11.63 10.39
N HIS A 275 8.27 -10.79 9.97
CA HIS A 275 8.14 -9.34 10.06
C HIS A 275 7.58 -8.69 8.80
N VAL A 276 7.52 -9.41 7.66
CA VAL A 276 7.09 -8.85 6.38
C VAL A 276 5.68 -8.26 6.44
N ILE A 277 4.76 -8.91 7.15
CA ILE A 277 3.36 -8.49 7.25
C ILE A 277 3.27 -7.12 7.93
N TRP A 278 4.00 -6.92 9.03
CA TRP A 278 4.05 -5.65 9.76
C TRP A 278 4.72 -4.55 8.93
N ILE A 279 5.81 -4.87 8.24
CA ILE A 279 6.50 -3.94 7.34
C ILE A 279 5.54 -3.51 6.21
N LEU A 280 4.80 -4.46 5.64
CA LEU A 280 3.82 -4.20 4.60
C LEU A 280 2.64 -3.35 5.10
N ASP A 281 2.16 -3.60 6.31
CA ASP A 281 1.10 -2.78 6.93
C ASP A 281 1.58 -1.34 7.12
N ILE A 282 2.80 -1.12 7.62
CA ILE A 282 3.40 0.22 7.72
C ILE A 282 3.51 0.86 6.33
N PHE A 283 3.99 0.10 5.35
CA PHE A 283 4.19 0.57 3.98
C PHE A 283 2.86 0.99 3.33
N CYS A 284 1.84 0.14 3.40
CA CYS A 284 0.56 0.35 2.72
C CYS A 284 -0.41 1.26 3.49
N LEU A 285 -0.34 1.35 4.82
CA LEU A 285 -1.35 2.06 5.63
C LEU A 285 -0.87 3.45 6.12
N SER A 286 0.42 3.75 6.02
CA SER A 286 0.99 5.01 6.55
C SER A 286 0.53 6.27 5.80
N GLY A 287 0.31 6.19 4.48
CA GLY A 287 -0.01 7.35 3.65
C GLY A 287 -1.25 8.14 4.13
N PRO A 288 -2.45 7.51 4.20
CA PRO A 288 -3.67 8.18 4.63
C PRO A 288 -3.61 8.70 6.06
N VAL A 289 -3.01 7.91 6.97
CA VAL A 289 -2.82 8.30 8.37
C VAL A 289 -1.97 9.56 8.43
N CYS A 290 -0.85 9.57 7.71
CA CYS A 290 0.02 10.74 7.64
C CYS A 290 -0.67 11.96 7.03
N LEU A 291 -1.45 11.77 5.96
CA LEU A 291 -2.16 12.86 5.31
C LEU A 291 -3.16 13.52 6.27
N MET A 292 -3.88 12.70 7.02
CA MET A 292 -4.85 13.16 8.01
C MET A 292 -4.16 13.81 9.22
N LEU A 293 -3.07 13.24 9.74
CA LEU A 293 -2.34 13.84 10.86
C LEU A 293 -1.67 15.17 10.48
N SER A 294 -1.14 15.29 9.27
CA SER A 294 -0.38 16.47 8.82
C SER A 294 -1.25 17.67 8.41
N SER A 295 -2.50 17.46 7.98
CA SER A 295 -3.35 18.54 7.45
C SER A 295 -4.67 18.69 8.19
N ARG A 296 -4.77 19.77 8.98
CA ARG A 296 -6.04 20.20 9.62
C ARG A 296 -7.18 20.42 8.62
N VAL A 297 -6.86 20.95 7.45
CA VAL A 297 -7.84 21.24 6.37
C VAL A 297 -8.41 19.94 5.80
N ILE A 298 -7.57 18.93 5.57
CA ILE A 298 -8.05 17.64 5.08
C ILE A 298 -8.92 16.98 6.12
N ARG A 299 -8.53 17.02 7.40
CA ARG A 299 -9.36 16.48 8.49
C ARG A 299 -10.72 17.15 8.60
N SER A 300 -10.77 18.49 8.53
CA SER A 300 -12.06 19.20 8.60
C SER A 300 -12.95 18.82 7.41
N LEU A 301 -12.41 18.86 6.19
CA LEU A 301 -13.17 18.50 4.98
C LEU A 301 -13.62 17.03 4.99
N TYR A 302 -12.79 16.12 5.51
CA TYR A 302 -13.14 14.71 5.68
C TYR A 302 -14.27 14.53 6.69
N LEU A 303 -14.21 15.19 7.85
CA LEU A 303 -15.27 15.12 8.85
C LEU A 303 -16.58 15.74 8.34
N ASP A 304 -16.49 16.86 7.63
CA ASP A 304 -17.65 17.53 7.02
C ASP A 304 -18.30 16.67 5.93
N PHE A 305 -17.51 15.94 5.16
CA PHE A 305 -17.99 14.99 4.17
C PHE A 305 -18.92 13.91 4.80
N TYR A 306 -18.60 13.41 5.99
CA TYR A 306 -19.45 12.46 6.70
C TYR A 306 -20.60 13.14 7.47
N ARG A 307 -20.41 14.37 7.98
CA ARG A 307 -21.48 15.13 8.66
C ARG A 307 -22.61 15.53 7.73
N ILE A 308 -22.30 16.08 6.55
CA ILE A 308 -23.31 16.53 5.58
C ILE A 308 -24.13 15.36 5.05
N ARG A 309 -23.51 14.18 4.89
CA ARG A 309 -24.22 12.97 4.50
C ARG A 309 -25.24 12.54 5.56
N LYS A 310 -24.90 12.67 6.84
CA LYS A 310 -25.79 12.37 7.97
C LYS A 310 -26.99 13.31 8.04
N ILE A 311 -26.79 14.61 7.77
CA ILE A 311 -27.89 15.60 7.76
C ILE A 311 -28.85 15.34 6.59
N LYS A 312 -28.33 15.13 5.37
CA LYS A 312 -29.18 14.83 4.21
C LYS A 312 -29.96 13.52 4.36
N SER A 313 -29.38 12.49 4.98
CA SER A 313 -30.11 11.24 5.24
C SER A 313 -31.23 11.40 6.27
N HIS A 314 -31.05 12.23 7.31
CA HIS A 314 -32.12 12.50 8.29
C HIS A 314 -33.30 13.24 7.67
N ILE A 315 -33.04 14.25 6.84
CA ILE A 315 -34.10 15.02 6.16
C ILE A 315 -34.90 14.13 5.20
N ILE A 316 -34.26 13.23 4.46
CA ILE A 316 -34.97 12.30 3.56
C ILE A 316 -35.84 11.32 4.35
N VAL A 317 -35.36 10.81 5.48
CA VAL A 317 -36.13 9.89 6.34
C VAL A 317 -37.36 10.59 6.93
N GLU A 318 -37.23 11.82 7.43
CA GLU A 318 -38.36 12.61 7.94
C GLU A 318 -39.39 12.94 6.85
N MET A 319 -38.95 13.21 5.61
CA MET A 319 -39.87 13.42 4.48
C MET A 319 -40.61 12.15 4.05
N THR A 320 -40.01 10.96 4.21
CA THR A 320 -40.69 9.69 3.93
C THR A 320 -41.63 9.22 5.03
N THR A 321 -41.36 9.53 6.31
CA THR A 321 -42.24 9.16 7.43
C THR A 321 -43.39 10.14 7.66
N SER A 322 -43.28 11.36 7.14
CA SER A 322 -44.34 12.38 7.16
C SER A 322 -45.23 12.38 5.92
N ALA A 323 -45.06 11.42 5.00
CA ALA A 323 -45.96 11.28 3.85
C ALA A 323 -47.39 11.03 4.36
N PRO A 324 -48.34 11.97 4.16
CA PRO A 324 -49.69 11.82 4.67
C PRO A 324 -50.36 10.62 3.99
N ASN A 325 -50.98 9.75 4.78
CA ASN A 325 -51.89 8.72 4.31
C ASN A 325 -52.82 9.35 3.27
N ARG A 326 -52.63 8.98 2.00
CA ARG A 326 -53.52 9.40 0.92
C ARG A 326 -54.89 8.87 1.27
N ILE A 327 -55.76 9.79 1.68
CA ILE A 327 -57.20 9.56 1.76
C ILE A 327 -57.63 9.21 0.35
N HIS A 328 -58.02 7.95 0.14
CA HIS A 328 -58.67 7.51 -1.08
C HIS A 328 -60.00 8.27 -1.22
N PRO A 329 -60.20 9.04 -2.29
CA PRO A 329 -61.54 9.55 -2.58
C PRO A 329 -62.38 8.39 -3.13
N GLN A 330 -63.51 8.12 -2.46
CA GLN A 330 -64.63 7.34 -3.00
C GLN A 330 -65.48 8.22 -3.91
#